data_AF-A0A6L6PFI5-F1
#
_entry.id   AF-A0A6L6PFI5-F1
#
_cell.length_a   1.000
_cell.length_b   1.000
_cell.length_c   1.000
_cell.angle_alpha   90.00
_cell.angle_beta   90.00
_cell.angle_gamma   90.00
#
_symmetry.space_group_name_H-M   'P 1'
#
loop_
_entity.id
_entity.type
_entity.pdbx_description
1 polymer ?
#
loop_
_entity_poly.entity_id
_entity_poly.type
_entity_poly.pdbx_seq_one_letter_code
_entity_poly.pdbx_strand_id
1 'polypeptide(L)' 'MSDIEQRVKKIVAEQLGVAEADIKTESSFVDDLGADSLDTVELVMALEDEFEMEIPDEQAEKITTVQQAIDYATAHVKA' A
#
# COMPACT_ATOMS: atom_id res chain seq x y z
N MET A 1 0.15 -14.17 6.08
CA MET A 1 0.58 -13.79 4.71
C MET A 1 -0.62 -13.37 3.88
N SER A 2 -1.65 -14.21 3.71
CA SER A 2 -2.83 -13.89 2.90
C SER A 2 -3.63 -12.67 3.39
N ASP A 3 -3.71 -12.46 4.69
CA ASP A 3 -4.52 -11.39 5.29
C ASP A 3 -3.93 -10.00 5.04
N ILE A 4 -2.60 -9.84 5.17
CA ILE A 4 -1.93 -8.56 4.92
C ILE A 4 -2.03 -8.16 3.44
N GLU A 5 -1.80 -9.10 2.53
CA GLU A 5 -1.95 -8.84 1.09
C GLU A 5 -3.37 -8.37 0.75
N GLN A 6 -4.39 -9.04 1.29
CA GLN A 6 -5.79 -8.66 1.06
C GLN A 6 -6.11 -7.27 1.63
N ARG A 7 -5.65 -6.98 2.85
CA ARG A 7 -5.86 -5.67 3.49
C ARG A 7 -5.17 -4.55 2.71
N VAL A 8 -3.92 -4.74 2.28
CA VAL A 8 -3.21 -3.77 1.44
C VAL A 8 -3.95 -3.55 0.12
N LYS A 9 -4.30 -4.62 -0.60
CA LYS A 9 -5.04 -4.50 -1.87
C LYS A 9 -6.37 -3.78 -1.70
N LYS A 10 -7.08 -4.05 -0.61
CA LYS A 10 -8.35 -3.39 -0.30
C LYS A 10 -8.16 -1.88 -0.08
N ILE A 11 -7.17 -1.47 0.71
CA ILE A 11 -6.86 -0.05 0.92
C ILE A 11 -6.53 0.63 -0.41
N VAL A 12 -5.67 0.01 -1.21
CA VAL A 12 -5.26 0.53 -2.51
C VAL A 12 -6.47 0.67 -3.45
N ALA A 13 -7.37 -0.31 -3.46
CA ALA A 13 -8.60 -0.27 -4.24
C ALA A 13 -9.54 0.85 -3.80
N GLU A 14 -9.75 1.02 -2.49
CA GLU A 14 -10.61 2.06 -1.92
C GLU A 14 -10.03 3.47 -2.16
N GLN A 15 -8.71 3.62 -1.97
CA GLN A 15 -8.03 4.91 -2.10
C GLN A 15 -7.92 5.38 -3.55
N LEU A 16 -7.56 4.47 -4.47
CA LEU A 16 -7.36 4.81 -5.89
C LEU A 16 -8.63 4.61 -6.74
N GLY A 17 -9.71 4.08 -6.15
CA GLY A 17 -10.96 3.82 -6.86
C GLY A 17 -10.83 2.76 -7.96
N VAL A 18 -9.91 1.81 -7.82
CA VAL A 18 -9.66 0.71 -8.76
C VAL A 18 -10.19 -0.61 -8.20
N ALA A 19 -10.48 -1.59 -9.06
CA ALA A 19 -10.95 -2.90 -8.58
C ALA A 19 -9.79 -3.72 -8.02
N GLU A 20 -9.98 -4.39 -6.87
CA GLU A 20 -8.97 -5.28 -6.28
C GLU A 20 -8.45 -6.35 -7.25
N ALA A 21 -9.30 -6.79 -8.18
CA ALA A 21 -8.95 -7.77 -9.22
C ALA A 21 -7.93 -7.25 -10.24
N ASP A 22 -7.88 -5.92 -10.43
CA ASP A 22 -6.95 -5.26 -11.35
C ASP A 22 -5.61 -4.92 -10.66
N ILE A 23 -5.56 -5.00 -9.33
CA ILE A 23 -4.35 -4.74 -8.54
C ILE A 23 -3.47 -6.00 -8.50
N LYS A 24 -2.33 -5.93 -9.17
CA LYS A 24 -1.29 -6.95 -9.05
C LYS A 24 -0.29 -6.56 -7.98
N THR A 25 0.37 -7.55 -7.39
CA THR A 25 1.44 -7.27 -6.42
C THR A 25 2.62 -6.53 -7.06
N GLU A 26 2.89 -6.78 -8.34
CA GLU A 26 3.90 -6.08 -9.13
C GLU A 26 3.49 -4.69 -9.61
N SER A 27 2.22 -4.27 -9.41
CA SER A 27 1.74 -2.98 -9.88
C SER A 27 2.43 -1.82 -9.18
N SER A 28 2.89 -0.84 -9.97
CA SER A 28 3.34 0.47 -9.52
C SER A 28 2.14 1.33 -9.12
N PHE A 29 2.20 1.96 -7.94
CA PHE A 29 1.12 2.85 -7.49
C PHE A 29 0.92 4.00 -8.47
N VAL A 30 2.02 4.58 -8.97
CA VAL A 30 1.97 5.73 -9.87
C VAL A 30 1.79 5.29 -11.32
N ASP A 31 2.64 4.37 -11.81
CA ASP A 31 2.67 4.07 -13.25
C ASP A 31 1.52 3.17 -13.71
N ASP A 32 1.10 2.20 -12.88
CA ASP A 32 0.08 1.22 -13.26
C ASP A 32 -1.31 1.58 -12.69
N LEU A 33 -1.35 2.07 -11.45
CA LEU A 33 -2.60 2.40 -10.76
C LEU A 33 -2.97 3.89 -10.86
N GLY A 34 -2.07 4.73 -11.37
CA GLY A 34 -2.34 6.14 -11.63
C GLY A 34 -2.43 7.02 -10.39
N ALA A 35 -1.87 6.58 -9.25
CA ALA A 35 -1.80 7.37 -8.04
C ALA A 35 -0.97 8.64 -8.27
N ASP A 36 -1.48 9.77 -7.83
CA ASP A 36 -0.71 11.01 -7.79
C ASP A 36 0.11 11.16 -6.49
N SER A 37 0.86 12.26 -6.36
CA SER A 37 1.68 12.51 -5.17
C SER A 37 0.85 12.64 -3.88
N LEU A 38 -0.41 13.09 -3.97
CA LEU A 38 -1.29 13.19 -2.80
C LEU A 38 -1.86 11.80 -2.46
N ASP A 39 -2.28 11.04 -3.47
CA ASP A 39 -2.78 9.68 -3.30
C ASP A 39 -1.75 8.79 -2.61
N THR A 40 -0.47 8.89 -2.98
CA THR A 40 0.59 8.10 -2.33
C THR A 40 0.76 8.44 -0.85
N VAL A 41 0.61 9.71 -0.47
CA VAL A 41 0.68 10.14 0.95
C VAL A 41 -0.53 9.63 1.72
N GLU A 42 -1.72 9.78 1.18
CA GLU A 42 -2.95 9.29 1.81
C GLU A 42 -2.96 7.75 1.93
N LEU A 43 -2.41 7.05 0.93
CA LEU A 43 -2.29 5.60 0.94
C LEU A 43 -1.32 5.10 2.01
N VAL A 44 -0.19 5.79 2.20
CA VAL A 44 0.76 5.50 3.30
C VAL A 44 0.09 5.72 4.65
N MET A 45 -0.60 6.85 4.84
CA MET A 45 -1.34 7.11 6.08
C MET A 45 -2.42 6.05 6.36
N ALA A 46 -3.16 5.63 5.33
CA ALA A 46 -4.16 4.58 5.48
C ALA A 46 -3.55 3.22 5.87
N LEU A 47 -2.36 2.89 5.35
CA LEU A 47 -1.61 1.71 5.75
C LEU A 47 -1.10 1.81 7.19
N GLU A 48 -0.59 2.97 7.60
CA GLU A 48 -0.18 3.24 8.99
C GLU A 48 -1.33 3.04 9.97
N ASP A 49 -2.49 3.62 9.69
CA ASP A 49 -3.69 3.52 10.52
C ASP A 49 -4.23 2.07 10.57
N GLU A 50 -4.33 1.39 9.42
CA GLU A 50 -4.86 0.02 9.34
C GLU A 50 -3.98 -0.99 10.10
N PHE A 51 -2.66 -0.83 10.02
CA PHE A 51 -1.70 -1.76 10.61
C PHE A 51 -1.13 -1.29 11.94
N GLU A 52 -1.61 -0.16 12.47
CA GLU A 52 -1.10 0.51 13.68
C GLU A 52 0.44 0.62 13.66
N MET A 53 0.99 1.03 12.52
CA MET A 53 2.43 1.15 12.28
C MET A 53 2.81 2.56 11.84
N GLU A 54 4.10 2.91 11.96
CA GLU A 54 4.66 4.15 11.41
C GLU A 54 5.59 3.80 10.24
N ILE A 55 5.38 4.43 9.09
CA ILE A 55 6.20 4.34 7.90
C ILE A 55 6.99 5.66 7.78
N PRO A 56 8.30 5.68 8.05
CA PRO A 56 9.10 6.88 7.86
C PRO A 56 9.07 7.35 6.40
N ASP A 57 9.12 8.68 6.18
CA ASP A 57 9.14 9.28 4.84
C ASP A 57 10.16 8.62 3.89
N GLU A 58 11.37 8.34 4.38
CA GLU A 58 12.43 7.69 3.58
C GLU A 58 12.10 6.25 3.12
N GLN A 59 11.18 5.58 3.82
CA GLN A 59 10.68 4.26 3.45
C GLN A 59 9.45 4.39 2.56
N ALA A 60 8.55 5.32 2.87
CA ALA A 60 7.40 5.66 2.03
C ALA A 60 7.85 6.00 0.59
N GLU A 61 8.90 6.81 0.43
CA GLU A 61 9.50 7.14 -0.88
C GLU A 61 10.03 5.90 -1.65
N LYS A 62 10.36 4.82 -0.95
CA LYS A 62 10.86 3.57 -1.56
C LYS A 62 9.74 2.57 -1.87
N ILE A 63 8.56 2.75 -1.26
CA ILE A 63 7.39 1.92 -1.47
C ILE A 63 6.65 2.45 -2.70
N THR A 64 7.08 1.97 -3.87
CA THR A 64 6.50 2.38 -5.16
C THR A 64 5.56 1.32 -5.75
N THR A 65 5.58 0.11 -5.21
CA THR A 65 4.77 -1.02 -5.67
C THR A 65 3.95 -1.66 -4.56
N VAL A 66 2.88 -2.34 -4.95
CA VAL A 66 1.98 -3.06 -4.02
C VAL A 66 2.74 -4.12 -3.22
N GLN A 67 3.65 -4.87 -3.85
CA GLN A 67 4.46 -5.89 -3.19
C GLN A 67 5.34 -5.29 -2.09
N GLN A 68 5.94 -4.13 -2.33
CA GLN A 68 6.77 -3.48 -1.32
C GLN A 68 5.96 -3.02 -0.11
N ALA A 69 4.75 -2.51 -0.33
CA ALA A 69 3.84 -2.17 0.76
C ALA A 69 3.47 -3.42 1.58
N ILE A 70 3.17 -4.54 0.91
CA ILE A 70 2.87 -5.83 1.56
C ILE A 70 4.07 -6.33 2.35
N ASP A 71 5.27 -6.28 1.77
CA ASP A 71 6.50 -6.75 2.41
C ASP A 71 6.82 -5.89 3.64
N TYR A 72 6.64 -4.57 3.52
CA TYR A 72 6.85 -3.64 4.63
C TYR A 72 5.85 -3.90 5.76
N ALA A 73 4.56 -3.97 5.44
CA ALA A 73 3.53 -4.27 6.42
C ALA A 73 3.77 -5.64 7.07
N THR A 74 4.14 -6.66 6.29
CA THR A 74 4.46 -7.99 6.83
C THR A 74 5.64 -7.98 7.80
N ALA A 75 6.64 -7.12 7.57
CA ALA A 75 7.80 -7.00 8.45
C ALA A 75 7.53 -6.17 9.72
N HIS A 76 6.54 -5.26 9.71
CA HIS A 76 6.31 -4.29 10.79
C HIS A 76 4.99 -4.47 11.55
N VAL A 77 4.03 -5.21 11.00
CA VAL A 77 2.80 -5.60 11.71
C VAL A 77 3.18 -6.43 12.93
N LYS A 78 2.88 -5.89 14.11
CA LYS A 78 2.98 -6.65 15.37
C LYS A 78 1.74 -7.53 15.48
N ALA A 79 1.97 -8.84 15.63
CA ALA A 79 0.93 -9.82 15.91
C ALA A 79 0.33 -9.64 17.31
#